data_AF-A0A5J6PY34-F1
#
_entry.id   AF-A0A5J6PY34-F1
#
_cell.length_a   1.000
_cell.length_b   1.000
_cell.length_c   1.000
_cell.angle_alpha   90.00
_cell.angle_beta   90.00
_cell.angle_gamma   90.00
#
_symmetry.space_group_name_H-M   'P 1'
#
loop_
_entity.id
_entity.type
_entity.pdbx_description
1 polymer ?
#
loop_
_entity_poly.entity_id
_entity_poly.type
_entity_poly.pdbx_seq_one_letter_code
_entity_poly.pdbx_strand_id
1 'polypeptide(L)'
;MKKYFCMALLFLYACHQHEVKVKALKNVAAYSSKDASYSHVDFVIPKDSLCFLGREQYGKTDRFVEIRCENGLEGLIIEEEAFKPIHH
;
A
#
# COMPACT_ATOMS: atom_id res chain seq x y z
N MET A 1 45.65 19.05 20.34
CA MET A 1 44.92 19.34 19.08
C MET A 1 44.73 18.04 18.30
N LYS A 2 43.50 17.76 17.83
CA LYS A 2 43.12 16.87 16.70
C LYS A 2 43.49 15.36 16.85
N LYS A 3 42.67 14.36 16.55
CA LYS A 3 41.52 14.24 15.61
C LYS A 3 40.51 13.21 16.13
N TYR A 4 39.26 13.51 15.83
CA TYR A 4 38.08 12.66 15.81
C TYR A 4 38.36 11.28 15.17
N PHE A 5 37.84 10.22 15.79
CA PHE A 5 37.52 8.99 15.06
C PHE A 5 36.04 8.70 15.24
N CYS A 6 35.31 8.96 14.16
CA CYS A 6 33.92 8.59 13.96
C CYS A 6 33.80 7.07 13.97
N MET A 7 32.75 6.52 14.59
CA MET A 7 31.95 5.54 13.86
C MET A 7 30.56 5.50 14.49
N ALA A 8 29.70 6.35 13.95
CA ALA A 8 28.28 6.24 14.14
C ALA A 8 27.85 4.86 13.59
N LEU A 9 27.45 3.96 14.48
CA LEU A 9 26.58 2.83 14.14
C LEU A 9 25.21 3.43 13.78
N LEU A 10 25.12 3.98 12.57
CA LEU A 10 23.86 4.37 11.96
C LEU A 10 23.09 3.09 11.60
N PHE A 11 22.11 2.79 12.43
CA PHE A 11 20.73 2.53 12.00
C PHE A 11 20.59 1.75 10.68
N LEU A 12 20.86 0.45 10.71
CA LEU A 12 20.21 -0.51 9.80
C LEU A 12 19.00 -1.13 10.50
N TYR A 13 18.11 -0.30 11.05
CA TYR A 13 16.72 -0.70 11.23
C TYR A 13 16.07 -0.62 9.85
N ALA A 14 16.26 -1.69 9.07
CA ALA A 14 15.44 -1.98 7.91
C ALA A 14 13.98 -2.04 8.41
N CYS A 15 13.26 -0.93 8.25
CA CYS A 15 11.82 -0.88 8.47
C CYS A 15 11.20 -1.74 7.37
N HIS A 16 11.08 -3.04 7.62
CA HIS A 16 10.52 -4.01 6.68
C HIS A 16 9.03 -3.69 6.54
N GLN A 17 8.70 -2.87 5.54
CA GLN A 17 7.34 -2.51 5.16
C GLN A 17 6.67 -3.82 4.70
N HIS A 18 5.85 -4.41 5.58
CA HIS A 18 5.26 -5.73 5.36
C HIS A 18 4.13 -5.60 4.35
N GLU A 19 4.43 -5.89 3.09
CA GLU A 19 3.39 -6.02 2.06
C GLU A 19 2.73 -7.40 2.14
N VAL A 20 1.40 -7.47 2.14
CA VAL A 20 0.64 -8.73 2.17
C VAL A 20 0.13 -9.06 0.78
N LYS A 21 0.53 -10.22 0.24
CA LYS A 21 0.04 -10.68 -1.08
C LYS A 21 -1.41 -11.14 -0.99
N VAL A 22 -2.25 -10.57 -1.86
CA VAL A 22 -3.71 -10.78 -1.88
C VAL A 22 -4.25 -10.99 -3.29
N LYS A 23 -5.48 -11.52 -3.38
CA LYS A 23 -6.27 -11.63 -4.61
C LYS A 23 -7.57 -10.85 -4.48
N ALA A 24 -7.89 -10.02 -5.48
CA ALA A 24 -9.17 -9.31 -5.55
C ALA A 24 -10.35 -10.28 -5.76
N LEU A 25 -11.38 -10.18 -4.91
CA LEU A 25 -12.57 -11.04 -4.96
C LEU A 25 -13.66 -10.50 -5.91
N LYS A 26 -13.63 -9.19 -6.16
CA LYS A 26 -14.53 -8.43 -7.04
C LYS A 26 -13.75 -7.28 -7.69
N ASN A 27 -14.39 -6.52 -8.57
CA ASN A 27 -13.83 -5.26 -9.04
C ASN A 27 -13.78 -4.26 -7.87
N VAL A 28 -12.64 -3.60 -7.69
CA VAL A 28 -12.42 -2.67 -6.57
C VAL A 28 -12.05 -1.29 -7.11
N ALA A 29 -12.74 -0.26 -6.63
CA ALA A 29 -12.39 1.13 -6.92
C ALA A 29 -11.09 1.50 -6.20
N ALA A 30 -10.19 2.15 -6.93
CA ALA A 30 -8.92 2.62 -6.39
C ALA A 30 -8.70 4.11 -6.74
N TYR A 31 -7.89 4.74 -5.90
CA TYR A 31 -7.69 6.18 -5.86
C TYR A 31 -6.20 6.52 -5.89
N SER A 32 -5.83 7.64 -6.48
CA SER A 32 -4.44 8.11 -6.56
C SER A 32 -4.02 8.92 -5.32
N SER A 33 -4.96 9.29 -4.45
CA SER A 33 -4.72 10.14 -3.28
C SER A 33 -5.67 9.82 -2.13
N LYS A 34 -5.18 9.96 -0.90
CA LYS A 34 -5.97 9.86 0.34
C LYS A 34 -6.94 11.03 0.57
N ASP A 35 -6.79 12.08 -0.23
CA ASP A 35 -7.69 13.24 -0.28
C ASP A 35 -8.71 13.11 -1.43
N ALA A 36 -8.76 11.98 -2.13
CA ALA A 36 -9.70 11.74 -3.21
C ALA A 36 -11.14 11.78 -2.70
N SER A 37 -12.03 12.39 -3.48
CA SER A 37 -13.46 12.32 -3.23
C SER A 37 -13.98 10.97 -3.68
N TYR A 38 -14.80 10.32 -2.86
CA TYR A 38 -15.49 9.06 -3.18
C TYR A 38 -16.25 9.05 -4.51
N SER A 39 -16.69 10.22 -4.99
CA SER A 39 -17.39 10.33 -6.27
C SER A 39 -16.45 10.22 -7.47
N HIS A 40 -15.13 10.22 -7.27
CA HIS A 40 -14.12 10.18 -8.32
C HIS A 40 -13.19 8.99 -8.10
N VAL A 41 -13.56 7.88 -8.75
CA VAL A 41 -12.71 6.69 -8.88
C VAL A 41 -11.68 6.96 -9.98
N ASP A 42 -10.39 6.82 -9.66
CA ASP A 42 -9.31 7.05 -10.61
C ASP A 42 -9.11 5.83 -11.53
N PHE A 43 -9.23 4.62 -10.97
CA PHE A 43 -9.21 3.38 -11.74
C PHE A 43 -9.88 2.23 -10.99
N VAL A 44 -10.08 1.13 -11.70
CA VAL A 44 -10.67 -0.10 -11.16
C VAL A 44 -9.65 -1.22 -11.21
N ILE A 45 -9.43 -1.87 -10.06
CA ILE A 45 -8.69 -3.12 -9.96
C ILE A 45 -9.64 -4.25 -10.36
N PRO A 46 -9.38 -5.00 -11.45
CA PRO A 46 -10.26 -6.07 -11.88
C PRO A 46 -10.32 -7.20 -10.85
N LYS A 47 -11.47 -7.87 -10.77
CA LYS A 47 -11.61 -9.14 -10.07
C LYS A 47 -10.50 -10.11 -10.51
N ASP A 48 -10.06 -10.94 -9.55
CA ASP A 48 -9.01 -11.95 -9.72
C ASP A 48 -7.58 -11.39 -9.88
N SER A 49 -7.39 -10.06 -9.85
CA SER A 49 -6.06 -9.44 -9.84
C SER A 49 -5.25 -9.87 -8.62
N LEU A 50 -3.96 -10.15 -8.85
CA LEU A 50 -2.98 -10.41 -7.80
C LEU A 50 -2.31 -9.10 -7.40
N CYS A 51 -2.40 -8.77 -6.12
CA CYS A 51 -1.92 -7.50 -5.60
C CYS A 51 -1.21 -7.68 -4.24
N PHE A 52 -0.62 -6.59 -3.77
CA PHE A 52 0.09 -6.47 -2.52
C PHE A 52 -0.53 -5.31 -1.74
N LEU A 53 -1.04 -5.59 -0.54
CA LEU A 53 -1.51 -4.56 0.40
C LEU A 53 -0.33 -4.00 1.17
N GLY A 54 -0.17 -2.69 1.14
CA GLY A 54 0.89 -1.94 1.81
C GLY A 54 0.42 -1.27 3.09
N ARG A 55 0.87 -0.04 3.33
CA ARG A 55 0.55 0.69 4.56
C ARG A 55 -0.85 1.29 4.53
N GLU A 56 -1.44 1.41 5.71
CA GLU A 56 -2.62 2.26 5.91
C GLU A 56 -2.26 3.74 5.84
N GLN A 57 -3.10 4.52 5.19
CA GLN A 57 -3.04 5.97 5.14
C GLN A 57 -4.38 6.55 5.58
N TYR A 58 -4.34 7.51 6.51
CA TYR A 58 -5.55 8.16 7.01
C TYR A 58 -5.78 9.45 6.21
N GLY A 59 -6.90 9.49 5.49
CA GLY A 59 -7.46 10.70 4.90
C GLY A 59 -8.22 11.52 5.94
N LYS A 60 -8.93 12.56 5.50
CA LYS A 60 -9.74 13.39 6.41
C LYS A 60 -10.91 12.64 7.05
N THR A 61 -11.50 11.72 6.31
CA THR A 61 -12.70 11.01 6.74
C THR A 61 -12.45 9.50 6.85
N ASP A 62 -11.47 8.96 6.10
CA ASP A 62 -11.42 7.52 5.84
C ASP A 62 -10.01 6.94 5.92
N ARG A 63 -9.97 5.62 6.11
CA ARG A 63 -8.76 4.81 6.11
C ARG A 63 -8.56 4.21 4.71
N PHE A 64 -7.49 4.62 4.06
CA PHE A 64 -7.01 4.05 2.82
C PHE A 64 -5.91 3.02 3.09
N VAL A 65 -5.73 2.07 2.18
CA VAL A 65 -4.63 1.11 2.19
C VAL A 65 -3.92 1.16 0.85
N GLU A 66 -2.60 1.26 0.88
CA GLU A 66 -1.77 1.16 -0.32
C GLU A 66 -1.99 -0.18 -1.02
N ILE A 67 -2.11 -0.15 -2.33
CA ILE A 67 -2.20 -1.36 -3.13
C ILE A 67 -1.35 -1.27 -4.39
N ARG A 68 -0.64 -2.36 -4.67
CA ARG A 68 0.16 -2.55 -5.87
C ARG A 68 -0.14 -3.89 -6.50
N CYS A 69 -0.58 -3.91 -7.74
CA CYS A 69 -0.95 -5.12 -8.46
C CYS A 69 0.16 -5.57 -9.43
N GLU A 70 0.26 -6.88 -9.69
CA GLU A 70 1.27 -7.44 -10.60
C GLU A 70 1.13 -6.95 -12.05
N ASN A 71 -0.06 -6.48 -12.42
CA ASN A 71 -0.34 -5.85 -13.72
C ASN A 71 0.11 -4.38 -13.81
N GLY A 72 0.79 -3.85 -12.78
CA GLY A 72 1.33 -2.50 -12.74
C GLY A 72 0.34 -1.42 -12.24
N LEU A 73 -0.88 -1.79 -11.85
CA LEU A 73 -1.79 -0.85 -11.19
C LEU A 73 -1.30 -0.56 -9.77
N GLU A 74 -1.23 0.71 -9.39
CA GLU A 74 -0.82 1.18 -8.07
C GLU A 74 -1.72 2.32 -7.61
N GLY A 75 -2.10 2.31 -6.33
CA GLY A 75 -2.87 3.38 -5.73
C GLY A 75 -3.32 3.04 -4.32
N LEU A 76 -4.51 3.51 -3.98
CA LEU A 76 -5.12 3.38 -2.66
C LEU A 76 -6.51 2.75 -2.78
N ILE A 77 -6.85 1.88 -1.84
CA ILE A 77 -8.20 1.29 -1.68
C ILE A 77 -8.75 1.59 -0.30
N ILE A 78 -10.04 1.36 -0.10
CA ILE A 78 -10.70 1.51 1.19
C ILE A 78 -11.26 0.15 1.65
N GLU A 79 -11.77 -0.65 0.71
CA GLU A 79 -12.38 -1.96 0.96
C GLU A 79 -11.33 -3.08 0.99
N GLU A 80 -10.57 -3.18 2.09
CA GLU A 80 -9.59 -4.26 2.29
C GLU A 80 -10.25 -5.65 2.26
N GLU A 81 -11.48 -5.75 2.74
CA GLU A 81 -12.31 -6.96 2.74
C GLU A 81 -12.68 -7.46 1.33
N ALA A 82 -12.47 -6.64 0.30
CA ALA A 82 -12.61 -7.06 -1.09
C ALA A 82 -11.47 -7.97 -1.56
N PHE A 83 -10.48 -8.24 -0.70
CA PHE A 83 -9.30 -9.02 -1.00
C PHE A 83 -9.18 -10.25 -0.09
N LYS A 84 -8.60 -11.33 -0.61
CA LYS A 84 -8.22 -12.50 0.19
C LYS A 84 -6.70 -12.67 0.22
N PRO A 85 -6.09 -12.98 1.39
CA PRO A 85 -4.68 -13.38 1.45
C PRO A 85 -4.39 -14.58 0.56
N ILE A 86 -3.21 -14.58 -0.04
CA ILE A 86 -2.67 -15.75 -0.74
C ILE A 86 -1.46 -16.22 0.06
N HIS A 87 -1.65 -17.27 0.84
CA HIS A 87 -0.53 -17.99 1.45
C HIS A 87 0.09 -18.90 0.37
N HIS A 88 1.39 -18.71 0.12
CA HIS A 88 2.21 -19.66 -0.64
C HIS A 88 2.62 -20.82 0.27
#